data_AF-A0A2S5M6N9-F1
#
_entry.id   AF-A0A2S5M6N9-F1
#
_cell.length_a   1.000
_cell.length_b   1.000
_cell.length_c   1.000
_cell.angle_alpha   90.00
_cell.angle_beta   90.00
_cell.angle_gamma   90.00
#
_symmetry.space_group_name_H-M   'P 1'
#
loop_
_entity.id
_entity.type
_entity.pdbx_description
1 polymer ?
#
loop_
_entity_poly.entity_id
_entity_poly.type
_entity_poly.pdbx_seq_one_letter_code
_entity_poly.pdbx_strand_id
1 'polypeptide(L)' 'MTVDTSNGHPEMDYKEHDRTYAGFLRFTKISVILLVLLMAGMYFFLV' A
#
# COMPACT_ATOMS: atom_id res chain seq x y z
N MET A 1 -0.02 4.74 9.74
CA MET A 1 0.36 6.15 9.56
C MET A 1 -0.84 6.87 9.02
N THR A 2 -1.42 7.77 9.82
CA THR A 2 -2.50 8.66 9.38
C THR A 2 -1.84 9.94 8.87
N VAL A 3 -2.19 10.36 7.65
CA VAL A 3 -1.78 11.68 7.16
C VAL A 3 -2.64 12.70 7.91
N ASP A 4 -2.01 13.66 8.57
CA ASP A 4 -2.74 14.74 9.25
C ASP A 4 -3.18 15.78 8.20
N THR A 5 -4.48 15.80 7.93
CA THR A 5 -5.10 16.68 6.94
C THR A 5 -5.71 17.94 7.58
N SER A 6 -5.52 18.15 8.89
CA SER A 6 -6.14 19.25 9.65
C SER A 6 -5.68 20.66 9.26
N ASN A 7 -4.48 20.81 8.68
CA ASN A 7 -3.93 22.09 8.20
C ASN A 7 -4.00 22.23 6.66
N GLY A 8 -4.89 21.48 6.02
CA GLY A 8 -5.06 21.46 4.58
C GLY A 8 -5.82 22.65 3.99
N HIS A 9 -5.78 22.79 2.65
CA HIS A 9 -6.57 23.79 1.96
C HIS A 9 -8.07 23.44 2.08
N PRO A 10 -8.93 24.37 2.54
CA PRO A 10 -10.32 24.04 2.95
C PRO A 10 -11.21 23.50 1.83
N GLU A 11 -10.86 23.75 0.57
CA GLU A 11 -11.58 23.28 -0.61
C GLU A 11 -11.11 21.90 -1.12
N MET A 12 -10.05 21.33 -0.54
CA MET A 12 -9.49 20.05 -0.98
C MET A 12 -10.22 18.87 -0.33
N ASP A 13 -10.66 17.91 -1.15
CA ASP A 13 -11.30 16.68 -0.67
C ASP A 13 -10.27 15.67 -0.17
N TYR A 14 -9.84 15.85 1.08
CA TYR A 14 -8.90 14.96 1.74
C TYR A 14 -9.43 13.53 1.96
N LYS A 15 -10.75 13.31 1.97
CA LYS A 15 -11.31 11.96 2.18
C LYS A 15 -10.96 11.03 1.04
N GLU A 16 -11.07 11.50 -0.19
CA GLU A 16 -10.74 10.68 -1.37
C GLU A 16 -9.24 10.42 -1.49
N HIS A 17 -8.40 11.38 -1.10
CA HIS A 17 -6.95 11.19 -1.00
C HIS A 17 -6.57 10.11 0.02
N ASP A 18 -7.12 10.17 1.23
CA ASP A 18 -6.86 9.20 2.28
C ASP A 18 -7.34 7.79 1.90
N ARG A 19 -8.53 7.70 1.26
CA ARG A 19 -9.08 6.43 0.76
C ARG A 19 -8.17 5.79 -0.29
N THR A 20 -7.68 6.60 -1.23
CA THR A 20 -6.79 6.14 -2.31
C THR A 20 -5.44 5.70 -1.75
N TYR A 21 -4.86 6.49 -0.84
CA TYR A 21 -3.59 6.16 -0.21
C TYR A 21 -3.67 4.89 0.65
N ALA A 22 -4.76 4.70 1.39
CA ALA A 22 -5.01 3.46 2.12
C ALA A 22 -5.14 2.25 1.19
N GLY A 23 -5.79 2.42 0.03
CA GLY A 23 -5.87 1.40 -1.01
C GLY A 23 -4.49 1.03 -1.57
N PHE A 24 -3.69 2.04 -1.91
CA PHE A 24 -2.31 1.86 -2.38
C PHE A 24 -1.47 1.08 -1.37
N LEU A 25 -1.46 1.50 -0.10
CA LEU A 25 -0.69 0.82 0.95
C LEU A 25 -1.11 -0.65 1.13
N ARG A 26 -2.41 -0.95 1.08
CA ARG A 26 -2.91 -2.34 1.16
C ARG A 26 -2.43 -3.16 -0.03
N PHE A 27 -2.55 -2.62 -1.24
CA PHE A 27 -2.08 -3.28 -2.45
C PHE A 27 -0.58 -3.56 -2.40
N THR A 28 0.24 -2.55 -2.12
CA THR A 28 1.70 -2.69 -2.01
C THR A 28 2.09 -3.75 -0.99
N LYS A 29 1.44 -3.78 0.18
CA LYS A 29 1.71 -4.79 1.20
C LYS A 29 1.44 -6.20 0.70
N ILE A 30 0.32 -6.42 0.02
CA ILE A 30 -0.02 -7.73 -0.56
C ILE A 30 0.99 -8.09 -1.66
N SER A 31 1.31 -7.16 -2.55
CA SER A 31 2.28 -7.39 -3.63
C SER A 31 3.66 -7.80 -3.11
N VAL A 32 4.15 -7.14 -2.06
CA VAL A 32 5.43 -7.49 -1.43
C VAL A 32 5.39 -8.90 -0.83
N ILE A 33 4.31 -9.26 -0.14
CA ILE A 33 4.15 -10.63 0.41
C ILE A 33 4.17 -11.66 -0.72
N LEU A 34 3.45 -11.41 -1.81
CA LEU A 34 3.41 -12.31 -2.97
C LEU A 34 4.79 -12.46 -3.62
N LEU A 35 5.56 -11.38 -3.74
CA LEU A 35 6.92 -11.43 -4.27
C LEU A 35 7.84 -12.28 -3.39
N VAL A 36 7.78 -12.12 -2.07
CA VAL A 36 8.56 -12.94 -1.13
C VAL A 36 8.19 -14.41 -1.25
N LEU A 37 6.90 -14.73 -1.31
CA LEU A 37 6.42 -16.11 -1.50
C LEU A 37 6.86 -16.70 -2.84
N LEU A 38 6.82 -15.90 -3.91
CA LEU A 38 7.29 -16.32 -5.23
C LEU A 38 8.79 -16.66 -5.18
N MET A 39 9.61 -15.79 -4.58
CA MET A 39 11.05 -16.05 -4.45
C MET A 39 11.33 -17.30 -3.61
N ALA A 40 10.61 -17.48 -2.49
CA ALA A 40 10.74 -18.68 -1.67
C ALA A 40 10.32 -19.96 -2.43
N GLY A 41 9.23 -19.88 -3.20
CA GLY A 41 8.78 -20.98 -4.05
C GLY A 41 9.80 -21.32 -5.14
N MET A 42 10.35 -20.31 -5.81
CA MET A 42 11.42 -20.50 -6.80
C MET A 42 12.63 -21.18 -6.16
N TYR A 43 13.06 -20.73 -4.99
CA TYR A 43 14.17 -21.36 -4.28
C TYR A 43 13.89 -22.83 -3.94
N PHE A 44 12.67 -23.18 -3.51
CA PHE A 44 12.32 -24.56 -3.15
C PHE A 44 12.17 -25.50 -4.37
N PHE A 45 11.68 -24.99 -5.50
CA PHE A 45 11.36 -25.82 -6.67
C PHE A 45 12.45 -25.84 -7.75
N LEU A 46 13.24 -24.77 -7.89
CA LEU A 46 14.21 -24.59 -8.98
C LEU A 46 15.67 -24.74 -8.55
N VAL A 47 15.97 -24.66 -7.25
CA VAL A 47 17.31 -24.83 -6.67
C VAL A 47 17.30 -26.03 -5.75
#